data_AF-A0ABD1X6Q3-F1
#
_entry.id   AF-A0ABD1X6Q3-F1
#
_cell.length_a   1.000
_cell.length_b   1.000
_cell.length_c   1.000
_cell.angle_alpha   90.00
_cell.angle_beta   90.00
_cell.angle_gamma   90.00
#
_symmetry.space_group_name_H-M   'P 1'
#
loop_
_entity.id
_entity.type
_entity.pdbx_description
1 polymer ?
#
loop_
_entity_poly.entity_id
_entity_poly.type
_entity_poly.pdbx_seq_one_letter_code
_entity_poly.pdbx_strand_id
1 'polypeptide(L)'
;MDLQGIDYGQLTVPLCLCPQLTNNNQSTVDLILKSTEEDLKTWPHRFELQLRVSLSANKLTLIPRVRNTDSKAFSFTFALCNYLSVSDISDVCVEGLETLDYLDNLLQKGRYTEQADAITFDGEIDRMYLSTPTKIAIIDHEKKRTYVLRKEGMPDAVVWNPWDKKAKALPDLGNEDYKTMLCVDSAAIETAIILKPFEEWKCRQELSTCVLELLQWTVGSS
;
A
#
# COMPACT_ATOMS: atom_id res chain seq x y z
N MET A 1 -17.29 -3.86 -4.29
CA MET A 1 -16.40 -3.94 -3.12
C MET A 1 -15.44 -2.79 -3.28
N ASP A 2 -15.94 -1.60 -2.91
CA ASP A 2 -15.15 -0.37 -2.81
C ASP A 2 -14.08 -0.61 -1.75
N LEU A 3 -12.82 -0.29 -2.04
CA LEU A 3 -11.76 -0.30 -1.03
C LEU A 3 -12.04 0.68 0.12
N GLN A 4 -13.09 1.52 -0.01
CA GLN A 4 -13.59 2.46 1.00
C GLN A 4 -14.99 2.12 1.55
N GLY A 5 -15.55 0.97 1.15
CA GLY A 5 -16.85 0.47 1.59
C GLY A 5 -16.79 -0.92 2.21
N ILE A 6 -15.59 -1.42 2.52
CA ILE A 6 -15.47 -2.59 3.37
C ILE A 6 -15.66 -2.10 4.81
N ASP A 7 -16.81 -2.43 5.38
CA ASP A 7 -17.03 -2.47 6.83
C ASP A 7 -16.07 -3.53 7.41
N TYR A 8 -14.80 -3.16 7.51
CA TYR A 8 -13.92 -3.79 8.48
C TYR A 8 -14.44 -3.23 9.80
N GLY A 9 -15.29 -4.00 10.49
CA GLY A 9 -15.61 -3.70 11.88
C GLY A 9 -14.30 -3.30 12.56
N GLN A 10 -14.23 -2.08 13.08
CA GLN A 10 -13.01 -1.50 13.62
C GLN A 10 -12.43 -2.50 14.63
N LEU A 11 -11.41 -3.25 14.22
CA LEU A 11 -10.61 -4.08 15.11
C LEU A 11 -9.81 -3.11 15.98
N THR A 12 -10.46 -2.59 17.02
CA THR A 12 -9.83 -1.72 18.00
C THR A 12 -9.12 -2.65 18.97
N VAL A 13 -7.89 -3.02 18.64
CA VAL A 13 -7.12 -3.96 19.44
C VAL A 13 -5.95 -3.23 20.10
N PRO A 14 -5.65 -3.51 21.38
CA PRO A 14 -4.49 -2.93 22.04
C PRO A 14 -3.21 -3.28 21.28
N LEU A 15 -2.59 -2.27 20.68
CA LEU A 15 -1.27 -2.36 20.10
C LEU A 15 -0.24 -2.45 21.22
N CYS A 16 0.46 -3.58 21.32
CA CYS A 16 1.68 -3.64 22.13
C CYS A 16 2.82 -2.96 21.36
N LEU A 17 3.47 -1.97 21.97
CA LEU A 17 4.64 -1.28 21.43
C LEU A 17 5.91 -1.88 22.03
N CYS A 18 6.80 -2.42 21.19
CA CYS A 18 8.13 -2.82 21.61
C CYS A 18 9.19 -1.97 20.89
N PRO A 19 9.63 -0.82 21.47
CA PRO A 19 10.66 0.01 20.86
C PRO A 19 12.04 -0.64 21.00
N GLN A 20 12.82 -0.63 19.92
CA GLN A 20 14.22 -1.03 19.93
C GLN A 20 15.08 0.04 19.25
N LEU A 21 16.11 0.51 19.96
CA LEU A 21 17.19 1.31 19.38
C LEU A 21 18.22 0.34 18.81
N THR A 22 18.46 0.41 17.49
CA THR A 22 19.56 -0.31 16.86
C THR A 22 20.74 0.64 16.65
N ASN A 23 21.98 0.13 16.74
CA ASN A 23 23.22 0.93 16.63
C ASN A 23 23.43 1.63 15.26
N ASN A 24 22.47 1.57 14.33
CA ASN A 24 22.61 2.01 12.93
C ASN A 24 21.75 3.24 12.56
N ASN A 25 21.49 4.18 13.48
CA ASN A 25 20.60 5.35 13.23
C ASN A 25 19.20 4.98 12.70
N GLN A 26 18.74 3.76 12.99
CA GLN A 26 17.45 3.24 12.59
C GLN A 26 16.60 2.96 13.84
N SER A 27 15.43 3.59 13.89
CA SER A 27 14.44 3.35 14.95
C SER A 27 13.48 2.26 14.49
N THR A 28 13.19 1.28 15.34
CA THR A 28 12.24 0.21 15.02
C THR A 28 11.23 0.03 16.14
N VAL A 29 9.98 -0.23 15.74
CA VAL A 29 8.91 -0.66 16.63
C VAL A 29 8.18 -1.86 16.04
N ASP A 30 7.87 -2.83 16.88
CA ASP A 30 6.99 -3.93 16.54
C ASP A 30 5.60 -3.66 17.14
N LEU A 31 4.58 -3.75 16.29
CA LEU A 31 3.17 -3.67 16.62
C LEU A 31 2.55 -5.06 16.49
N ILE A 32 1.75 -5.48 17.47
CA ILE A 32 1.15 -6.81 17.48
C ILE A 32 -0.36 -6.70 17.67
N LEU A 33 -1.09 -7.37 16.78
CA LEU A 33 -2.53 -7.56 16.79
C LEU A 33 -2.80 -9.07 16.92
N LYS A 34 -3.61 -9.48 17.89
CA LYS A 34 -4.05 -10.87 18.06
C LYS A 34 -5.57 -10.91 18.04
N SER A 35 -6.13 -11.93 17.39
CA SER A 35 -7.57 -12.18 17.43
C SER A 35 -8.06 -12.34 18.88
N THR A 36 -9.16 -11.69 19.21
CA THR A 36 -9.87 -11.77 20.48
C THR A 36 -11.11 -12.65 20.36
N GLU A 37 -11.76 -12.99 21.49
CA GLU A 37 -13.03 -13.73 21.47
C GLU A 37 -14.18 -12.94 20.83
N GLU A 38 -14.10 -11.60 20.80
CA GLU A 38 -15.10 -10.76 20.11
C GLU A 38 -14.95 -10.90 18.59
N ASP A 39 -13.70 -10.87 18.08
CA ASP A 39 -13.40 -10.97 16.65
C ASP A 39 -13.94 -12.27 16.05
N LEU A 40 -13.91 -13.36 16.84
CA LEU A 40 -14.39 -14.68 16.42
C LEU A 40 -15.90 -14.72 16.12
N LYS A 41 -16.68 -13.75 16.60
CA LYS A 41 -18.11 -13.65 16.28
C LYS A 41 -18.35 -13.18 14.84
N THR A 42 -17.44 -12.38 14.31
CA THR A 42 -17.53 -11.80 12.95
C THR A 42 -16.65 -12.56 11.96
N TRP A 43 -15.45 -12.93 12.39
CA TRP A 43 -14.48 -13.69 11.60
C TRP A 43 -13.94 -14.87 12.43
N PRO A 44 -14.44 -16.10 12.23
CA PRO A 44 -14.22 -17.23 13.14
C PRO A 44 -12.85 -17.92 12.91
N HIS A 45 -11.77 -17.12 12.92
CA HIS A 45 -10.40 -17.57 12.75
C HIS A 45 -9.47 -16.91 13.75
N ARG A 46 -8.63 -17.72 14.40
CA ARG A 46 -7.57 -17.20 15.27
C ARG A 46 -6.32 -16.85 14.46
N PHE A 47 -5.82 -15.63 14.65
CA PHE A 47 -4.64 -15.15 13.95
C PHE A 47 -3.81 -14.20 14.83
N GLU A 48 -2.57 -13.98 14.40
CA GLU A 48 -1.70 -12.93 14.90
C GLU A 48 -1.14 -12.15 13.71
N LEU A 49 -1.31 -10.82 13.72
CA LEU A 49 -0.64 -9.90 12.81
C LEU A 49 0.46 -9.18 13.59
N GLN A 50 1.70 -9.30 13.14
CA GLN A 50 2.81 -8.47 13.59
C GLN A 50 3.19 -7.49 12.48
N LEU A 51 3.35 -6.21 12.80
CA LEU A 51 3.85 -5.19 11.90
C LEU A 51 5.12 -4.59 12.50
N ARG A 52 6.26 -4.87 11.86
CA ARG A 52 7.50 -4.16 12.14
C ARG A 52 7.57 -2.89 11.32
N VAL A 53 7.75 -1.76 12.00
CA VAL A 53 7.98 -0.45 11.40
C VAL A 53 9.40 -0.03 11.70
N SER A 54 10.20 0.20 10.66
CA SER A 54 11.56 0.72 10.80
C SER A 54 11.72 2.02 10.05
N LEU A 55 12.24 3.05 10.73
CA LEU A 55 12.47 4.39 10.19
C LEU A 55 13.96 4.72 10.17
N SER A 56 14.41 5.26 9.05
CA SER A 56 15.74 5.83 8.84
C SER A 56 15.60 7.14 8.05
N ALA A 57 16.69 7.92 7.92
CA ALA A 57 16.67 9.31 7.45
C ALA A 57 15.82 9.61 6.21
N ASN A 58 15.76 8.71 5.24
CA ASN A 58 15.00 8.89 3.99
C ASN A 58 14.18 7.64 3.60
N LYS A 59 13.95 6.72 4.55
CA LYS A 59 13.33 5.44 4.26
C LYS A 59 12.49 4.91 5.42
N LEU A 60 11.25 4.56 5.09
CA LEU A 60 10.32 3.81 5.90
C LEU A 60 10.30 2.36 5.40
N THR A 61 10.44 1.39 6.31
CA THR A 61 10.29 -0.04 6.01
C THR A 61 9.18 -0.61 6.87
N LEU A 62 8.23 -1.30 6.21
CA LEU A 62 7.12 -2.00 6.84
C LEU A 62 7.29 -3.49 6.56
N ILE A 63 7.23 -4.32 7.59
CA ILE A 63 7.30 -5.79 7.46
C ILE A 63 6.12 -6.39 8.24
N PRO A 64 4.96 -6.54 7.58
CA PRO A 64 3.84 -7.31 8.10
C PRO A 64 4.12 -8.82 8.10
N ARG A 65 3.58 -9.51 9.09
CA ARG A 65 3.53 -10.96 9.22
C ARG A 65 2.17 -11.37 9.73
N VAL A 66 1.48 -12.26 9.03
CA VAL A 66 0.21 -12.86 9.47
C VAL A 66 0.46 -14.33 9.75
N ARG A 67 0.22 -14.75 10.99
CA ARG A 67 0.30 -16.13 11.42
C ARG A 67 -1.09 -16.67 11.68
N ASN A 68 -1.39 -17.83 11.09
CA ASN A 68 -2.58 -18.59 11.46
C ASN A 68 -2.32 -19.28 12.81
N THR A 69 -3.03 -18.89 13.85
CA THR A 69 -2.90 -19.51 15.19
C THR A 69 -4.06 -20.47 15.48
N ASP A 70 -4.92 -20.69 14.50
CA ASP A 70 -6.02 -21.63 14.54
C ASP A 70 -5.61 -23.04 14.05
N SER A 71 -6.49 -23.98 14.33
CA SER A 71 -6.52 -25.35 13.82
C SER A 71 -7.14 -25.49 12.43
N LYS A 72 -7.71 -24.42 11.88
CA LYS A 72 -8.36 -24.38 10.56
C LYS A 72 -7.62 -23.44 9.61
N ALA A 73 -7.62 -23.79 8.32
CA ALA A 73 -7.10 -22.89 7.30
C ALA A 73 -8.03 -21.67 7.14
N PHE A 74 -7.46 -20.53 6.74
CA PHE A 74 -8.22 -19.36 6.32
C PHE A 74 -7.54 -18.65 5.15
N SER A 75 -8.31 -17.83 4.45
CA SER A 75 -7.81 -16.97 3.38
C SER A 75 -8.07 -15.50 3.67
N PHE A 76 -7.19 -14.63 3.19
CA PHE A 76 -7.31 -13.19 3.33
C PHE A 76 -6.64 -12.45 2.17
N THR A 77 -7.03 -11.21 1.95
CA THR A 77 -6.32 -10.24 1.11
C THR A 77 -5.60 -9.25 2.02
N PHE A 78 -4.54 -8.60 1.53
CA PHE A 78 -3.75 -7.67 2.33
C PHE A 78 -3.31 -6.48 1.51
N ALA A 79 -3.35 -5.28 2.09
CA ALA A 79 -2.81 -4.08 1.48
C ALA A 79 -2.16 -3.17 2.52
N LEU A 80 -1.14 -2.42 2.11
CA LEU A 80 -0.58 -1.30 2.87
C LEU A 80 -0.99 0.00 2.17
N CYS A 81 -1.98 0.69 2.75
CA CYS A 81 -2.51 1.93 2.20
C CYS A 81 -1.58 3.12 2.49
N ASN A 82 -0.96 3.69 1.45
CA ASN A 82 0.00 4.78 1.59
C ASN A 82 -0.57 6.08 1.03
N TYR A 83 -0.98 6.99 1.90
CA TYR A 83 -1.40 8.33 1.53
C TYR A 83 -0.16 9.23 1.41
N LEU A 84 0.37 9.38 0.19
CA LEU A 84 1.56 10.16 -0.08
C LEU A 84 1.18 11.63 -0.22
N SER A 85 1.78 12.51 0.59
CA SER A 85 1.71 13.95 0.35
C SER A 85 2.48 14.27 -0.92
N VAL A 86 1.85 14.93 -1.88
CA VAL A 86 2.45 15.42 -3.14
C VAL A 86 2.39 16.95 -3.21
N SER A 87 2.91 17.58 -4.26
CA SER A 87 2.82 19.04 -4.42
C SER A 87 1.45 19.46 -4.96
N ASP A 88 1.13 19.01 -6.16
CA ASP A 88 -0.12 19.14 -6.88
C ASP A 88 -0.29 17.84 -7.68
N ILE A 89 -1.43 17.16 -7.53
CA ILE A 89 -1.74 15.90 -8.20
C ILE A 89 -1.63 16.00 -9.72
N SER A 90 -1.85 17.19 -10.30
CA SER A 90 -1.75 17.41 -11.75
C SER A 90 -0.30 17.41 -12.28
N ASP A 91 0.69 17.62 -11.39
CA ASP A 91 2.14 17.63 -11.70
C ASP A 91 2.86 16.36 -11.19
N VAL A 92 2.09 15.31 -10.87
CA VAL A 92 2.60 14.02 -10.40
C VAL A 92 2.36 12.95 -11.45
N CYS A 93 3.34 12.06 -11.62
CA CYS A 93 3.15 10.83 -12.38
C CYS A 93 3.62 9.59 -11.63
N VAL A 94 3.07 8.44 -12.00
CA VAL A 94 3.47 7.12 -11.48
C VAL A 94 4.03 6.26 -12.61
N GLU A 95 5.24 5.76 -12.41
CA GLU A 95 5.96 4.89 -13.34
C GLU A 95 6.16 3.47 -12.74
N GLY A 96 6.31 2.48 -13.62
CA GLY A 96 6.47 1.06 -13.32
C GLY A 96 5.16 0.27 -13.41
N LEU A 97 4.10 0.87 -13.94
CA LEU A 97 2.76 0.27 -14.07
C LEU A 97 2.27 0.21 -15.53
N GLU A 98 3.14 0.58 -16.47
CA GLU A 98 2.87 0.60 -17.90
C GLU A 98 2.61 -0.81 -18.41
N THR A 99 1.73 -0.96 -19.39
CA THR A 99 1.41 -2.26 -20.05
C THR A 99 0.80 -3.33 -19.15
N LEU A 100 0.52 -3.01 -17.88
CA LEU A 100 -0.06 -3.94 -16.93
C LEU A 100 -1.58 -3.96 -17.03
N ASP A 101 -2.16 -5.12 -16.73
CA ASP A 101 -3.58 -5.23 -16.48
C ASP A 101 -3.95 -4.56 -15.16
N TYR A 102 -5.10 -3.88 -15.15
CA TYR A 102 -5.70 -3.37 -13.93
C TYR A 102 -7.21 -3.64 -13.88
N LEU A 103 -7.75 -3.71 -12.67
CA LEU A 103 -9.20 -3.63 -12.43
C LEU A 103 -9.57 -2.20 -12.06
N ASP A 104 -10.59 -1.65 -12.74
CA ASP A 104 -11.09 -0.30 -12.48
C ASP A 104 -12.33 -0.36 -11.57
N ASN A 105 -12.19 0.10 -10.32
CA ASN A 105 -13.28 0.09 -9.36
C ASN A 105 -14.40 1.08 -9.75
N LEU A 106 -14.11 2.14 -10.49
CA LEU A 106 -15.12 3.09 -10.99
C LEU A 106 -15.98 2.46 -12.10
N LEU A 107 -15.44 1.47 -12.81
CA LEU A 107 -16.09 0.73 -13.87
C LEU A 107 -16.46 -0.70 -13.45
N GLN A 108 -16.93 -0.87 -12.20
CA GLN A 108 -17.42 -2.14 -11.67
C GLN A 108 -16.39 -3.29 -11.76
N LYS A 109 -15.11 -2.97 -11.56
CA LYS A 109 -13.97 -3.89 -11.70
C LYS A 109 -13.79 -4.41 -13.12
N GLY A 110 -14.12 -3.61 -14.13
CA GLY A 110 -13.73 -3.88 -15.51
C GLY A 110 -12.21 -4.06 -15.61
N ARG A 111 -11.77 -5.07 -16.37
CA ARG A 111 -10.35 -5.36 -16.59
C ARG A 111 -9.88 -4.66 -17.85
N TYR A 112 -8.80 -3.90 -17.73
CA TYR A 112 -8.20 -3.12 -18.80
C TYR A 112 -6.67 -3.26 -18.75
N THR A 113 -5.98 -2.79 -19.78
CA THR A 113 -4.52 -2.77 -19.83
C THR A 113 -4.05 -1.34 -19.98
N GLU A 114 -3.14 -0.90 -19.11
CA GLU A 114 -2.57 0.46 -19.16
C GLU A 114 -1.75 0.66 -20.43
N GLN A 115 -2.03 1.74 -21.14
CA GLN A 115 -1.39 2.06 -22.43
C GLN A 115 -0.44 3.24 -22.33
N ALA A 116 -0.57 4.08 -21.29
CA ALA A 116 0.31 5.22 -21.10
C ALA A 116 1.69 4.78 -20.58
N ASP A 117 2.72 5.54 -20.97
CA ASP A 117 4.10 5.35 -20.49
C ASP A 117 4.29 5.77 -19.02
N ALA A 118 3.31 6.47 -18.46
CA ALA A 118 3.22 6.80 -17.04
C ALA A 118 1.76 7.13 -16.72
N ILE A 119 1.33 6.88 -15.48
CA ILE A 119 0.01 7.29 -15.01
C ILE A 119 0.05 8.76 -14.64
N THR A 120 -0.81 9.56 -15.26
CA THR A 120 -1.07 10.97 -14.93
C THR A 120 -2.51 11.13 -14.48
N PHE A 121 -2.82 12.25 -13.82
CA PHE A 121 -4.11 12.45 -13.15
C PHE A 121 -4.84 13.68 -13.71
N ASP A 122 -5.96 13.45 -14.40
CA ASP A 122 -6.90 14.47 -14.87
C ASP A 122 -8.34 14.25 -14.35
N GLY A 123 -8.52 13.27 -13.45
CA GLY A 123 -9.80 12.88 -12.89
C GLY A 123 -9.66 11.85 -11.77
N GLU A 124 -10.81 11.39 -11.27
CA GLU A 124 -10.90 10.33 -10.26
C GLU A 124 -10.30 9.03 -10.81
N ILE A 125 -9.50 8.37 -9.99
CA ILE A 125 -8.91 7.07 -10.29
C ILE A 125 -9.04 6.17 -9.08
N ASP A 126 -9.44 4.93 -9.34
CA ASP A 126 -9.46 3.84 -8.35
C ASP A 126 -9.13 2.55 -9.10
N ARG A 127 -7.83 2.30 -9.29
CA ARG A 127 -7.32 1.20 -10.11
C ARG A 127 -6.45 0.26 -9.31
N MET A 128 -6.69 -1.04 -9.50
CA MET A 128 -5.88 -2.12 -8.94
C MET A 128 -5.06 -2.77 -10.04
N TYR A 129 -3.77 -2.45 -10.10
CA TYR A 129 -2.82 -3.02 -11.05
C TYR A 129 -2.37 -4.42 -10.59
N LEU A 130 -2.37 -5.36 -11.52
CA LEU A 130 -2.15 -6.78 -11.28
C LEU A 130 -0.71 -7.17 -11.58
N SER A 131 -0.14 -8.09 -10.79
CA SER A 131 1.18 -8.67 -11.07
C SER A 131 2.28 -7.62 -11.35
N THR A 132 2.26 -6.55 -10.56
CA THR A 132 3.13 -5.39 -10.71
C THR A 132 4.58 -5.70 -10.35
N PRO A 133 5.55 -4.99 -10.96
CA PRO A 133 6.95 -5.04 -10.56
C PRO A 133 7.16 -4.80 -9.06
N THR A 134 8.35 -5.14 -8.58
CA THR A 134 8.72 -4.92 -7.18
C THR A 134 9.08 -3.46 -6.89
N LYS A 135 9.18 -2.59 -7.90
CA LYS A 135 9.52 -1.15 -7.77
C LYS A 135 8.48 -0.32 -8.53
N ILE A 136 7.92 0.68 -7.86
CA ILE A 136 7.04 1.71 -8.43
C ILE A 136 7.63 3.07 -8.06
N ALA A 137 7.68 4.00 -9.02
CA ALA A 137 8.18 5.36 -8.81
C ALA A 137 7.03 6.36 -8.89
N ILE A 138 6.96 7.27 -7.92
CA ILE A 138 5.99 8.37 -7.91
C ILE A 138 6.81 9.65 -7.99
N ILE A 139 6.72 10.32 -9.13
CA ILE A 139 7.55 11.49 -9.46
C ILE A 139 6.72 12.74 -9.21
N ASP A 140 7.26 13.62 -8.38
CA ASP A 140 6.66 14.90 -8.00
C ASP A 140 7.58 15.99 -8.54
N HIS A 141 7.20 16.53 -9.71
CA HIS A 141 8.05 17.42 -10.50
C HIS A 141 8.30 18.76 -9.79
N GLU A 142 7.26 19.32 -9.15
CA GLU A 142 7.35 20.62 -8.48
C GLU A 142 8.28 20.55 -7.26
N LYS A 143 8.15 19.51 -6.41
CA LYS A 143 9.06 19.31 -5.26
C LYS A 143 10.39 18.68 -5.65
N LYS A 144 10.62 18.41 -6.94
CA LYS A 144 11.85 17.79 -7.47
C LYS A 144 12.27 16.53 -6.70
N ARG A 145 11.30 15.68 -6.41
CA ARG A 145 11.52 14.43 -5.67
C ARG A 145 10.82 13.25 -6.31
N THR A 146 11.28 12.07 -5.94
CA THR A 146 10.64 10.81 -6.29
C THR A 146 10.44 10.00 -5.02
N TYR A 147 9.21 9.55 -4.78
CA TYR A 147 8.98 8.44 -3.88
C TYR A 147 9.25 7.14 -4.64
N VAL A 148 10.06 6.27 -4.06
CA VAL A 148 10.31 4.93 -4.58
C VAL A 148 9.68 3.95 -3.61
N LEU A 149 8.61 3.29 -4.08
CA LEU A 149 7.96 2.19 -3.38
C LEU A 149 8.59 0.88 -3.86
N ARG A 150 9.07 0.07 -2.92
CA ARG A 150 9.54 -1.30 -3.19
C ARG A 150 8.72 -2.30 -2.40
N LYS A 151 8.30 -3.39 -3.04
CA LYS A 151 7.45 -4.40 -2.41
C LYS A 151 7.90 -5.83 -2.68
N GLU A 152 7.72 -6.68 -1.69
CA GLU A 152 7.96 -8.12 -1.74
C GLU A 152 6.79 -8.85 -1.05
N GLY A 153 6.35 -9.97 -1.62
CA GLY A 153 5.23 -10.76 -1.09
C GLY A 153 3.83 -10.16 -1.36
N MET A 154 3.76 -9.02 -2.04
CA MET A 154 2.54 -8.32 -2.47
C MET A 154 2.60 -8.12 -3.99
N PRO A 155 1.88 -8.94 -4.79
CA PRO A 155 1.99 -8.92 -6.25
C PRO A 155 1.26 -7.73 -6.90
N ASP A 156 0.27 -7.14 -6.24
CA ASP A 156 -0.60 -6.12 -6.82
C ASP A 156 -0.22 -4.72 -6.29
N ALA A 157 -0.75 -3.68 -6.94
CA ALA A 157 -0.68 -2.31 -6.44
C ALA A 157 -2.02 -1.59 -6.67
N VAL A 158 -2.37 -0.65 -5.79
CA VAL A 158 -3.54 0.20 -5.98
C VAL A 158 -3.08 1.63 -6.18
N VAL A 159 -3.68 2.32 -7.15
CA VAL A 159 -3.51 3.76 -7.37
C VAL A 159 -4.87 4.42 -7.19
N TRP A 160 -4.94 5.35 -6.24
CA TRP A 160 -6.19 6.03 -5.90
C TRP A 160 -6.00 7.53 -5.68
N ASN A 161 -6.88 8.30 -6.31
CA ASN A 161 -7.13 9.69 -6.00
C ASN A 161 -8.64 9.97 -6.17
N PRO A 162 -9.32 10.51 -5.15
CA PRO A 162 -10.78 10.71 -5.18
C PRO A 162 -11.21 11.79 -6.17
N TRP A 163 -10.32 12.72 -6.52
CA TRP A 163 -10.70 13.95 -7.20
C TRP A 163 -11.77 14.76 -6.46
N ASP A 164 -12.26 15.81 -7.09
CA ASP A 164 -13.11 16.83 -6.47
C ASP A 164 -14.42 16.27 -5.88
N LYS A 165 -15.18 15.50 -6.67
CA LYS A 165 -16.53 15.07 -6.27
C LYS A 165 -16.51 14.05 -5.15
N LYS A 166 -15.64 13.04 -5.23
CA LYS A 166 -15.52 12.01 -4.19
C LYS A 166 -14.91 12.59 -2.92
N ALA A 167 -13.92 13.48 -3.02
CA ALA A 167 -13.31 14.11 -1.84
C ALA A 167 -14.34 14.84 -0.98
N LYS A 168 -15.22 15.63 -1.60
CA LYS A 168 -16.33 16.32 -0.91
C LYS A 168 -17.37 15.39 -0.28
N ALA A 169 -17.42 14.13 -0.72
CA ALA A 169 -18.33 13.12 -0.18
C ALA A 169 -17.71 12.31 0.96
N LEU A 170 -16.39 12.40 1.17
CA LEU A 170 -15.68 11.71 2.25
C LEU A 170 -15.68 12.58 3.51
N PRO A 171 -16.27 12.13 4.62
CA PRO A 171 -16.42 12.95 5.83
C PRO A 171 -15.10 13.22 6.57
N ASP A 172 -14.08 12.39 6.31
CA ASP A 172 -12.77 12.41 6.94
C ASP A 172 -11.66 13.00 6.03
N LEU A 173 -12.03 13.50 4.85
CA LEU A 173 -11.11 14.13 3.89
C LEU A 173 -11.53 15.59 3.62
N GLY A 174 -10.58 16.52 3.62
CA GLY A 174 -10.83 17.89 3.23
C GLY A 174 -11.21 17.99 1.76
N ASN A 175 -12.13 18.91 1.43
CA ASN A 175 -12.67 19.08 0.07
C ASN A 175 -11.59 19.25 -1.02
N GLU A 176 -10.44 19.82 -0.65
CA GLU A 176 -9.32 20.11 -1.57
C GLU A 176 -8.10 19.21 -1.32
N ASP A 177 -8.16 18.31 -0.33
CA ASP A 177 -7.01 17.50 0.06
C ASP A 177 -6.54 16.60 -1.09
N TYR A 178 -7.47 16.16 -1.97
CA TYR A 178 -7.18 15.38 -3.17
C TYR A 178 -6.10 16.01 -4.07
N LYS A 179 -5.94 17.34 -4.04
CA LYS A 179 -4.92 18.04 -4.82
C LYS A 179 -3.51 17.78 -4.32
N THR A 180 -3.35 17.46 -3.05
CA THR A 180 -2.04 17.35 -2.40
C THR A 180 -1.77 15.93 -1.87
N MET A 181 -2.56 14.96 -2.31
CA MET A 181 -2.40 13.56 -1.93
C MET A 181 -2.49 12.61 -3.13
N LEU A 182 -1.79 11.48 -3.03
CA LEU A 182 -1.93 10.35 -3.93
C LEU A 182 -1.77 9.06 -3.14
N CYS A 183 -2.67 8.10 -3.34
CA CYS A 183 -2.49 6.76 -2.79
C CYS A 183 -1.79 5.85 -3.79
N VAL A 184 -0.68 5.24 -3.36
CA VAL A 184 -0.01 4.15 -4.09
C VAL A 184 0.30 3.03 -3.09
N ASP A 185 -0.43 1.94 -3.20
CA ASP A 185 -0.45 0.89 -2.19
C ASP A 185 0.30 -0.34 -2.68
N SER A 186 0.95 -1.05 -1.75
CA SER A 186 1.35 -2.44 -2.00
C SER A 186 0.22 -3.38 -1.63
N ALA A 187 -0.11 -4.34 -2.48
CA ALA A 187 -1.30 -5.16 -2.31
C ALA A 187 -1.11 -6.64 -2.69
N ALA A 188 -1.93 -7.50 -2.08
CA ALA A 188 -2.21 -8.87 -2.45
C ALA A 188 -3.74 -9.04 -2.40
N ILE A 189 -4.41 -8.76 -3.51
CA ILE A 189 -5.88 -8.64 -3.56
C ILE A 189 -6.49 -9.57 -4.60
N GLU A 190 -5.91 -9.67 -5.80
CA GLU A 190 -6.51 -10.48 -6.88
C GLU A 190 -6.55 -11.96 -6.50
N THR A 191 -5.44 -12.45 -5.94
CA THR A 191 -5.35 -13.80 -5.40
C THR A 191 -5.24 -13.75 -3.89
N ALA A 192 -6.25 -14.27 -3.21
CA ALA A 192 -6.23 -14.36 -1.75
C ALA A 192 -5.08 -15.24 -1.27
N ILE A 193 -4.43 -14.79 -0.19
CA ILE A 193 -3.43 -15.57 0.54
C ILE A 193 -4.16 -16.63 1.33
N ILE A 194 -3.67 -17.87 1.31
CA ILE A 194 -4.23 -18.99 2.08
C ILE A 194 -3.18 -19.45 3.09
N LEU A 195 -3.55 -19.52 4.36
CA LEU A 195 -2.70 -20.07 5.41
C LEU A 195 -3.32 -21.34 5.98
N LYS A 196 -2.58 -22.45 5.91
CA LYS A 196 -2.92 -23.66 6.66
C LYS A 196 -2.71 -23.43 8.16
N PRO A 197 -3.22 -24.32 9.02
CA PRO A 197 -3.00 -24.23 10.46
C PRO A 197 -1.51 -24.02 10.78
N PHE A 198 -1.22 -22.99 11.59
CA PHE A 198 0.13 -22.67 12.07
C PHE A 198 1.14 -22.18 11.02
N GLU A 199 0.71 -21.98 9.76
CA GLU A 199 1.52 -21.31 8.74
C GLU A 199 1.56 -19.79 8.96
N GLU A 200 2.55 -19.16 8.33
CA GLU A 200 2.76 -17.72 8.36
C GLU A 200 3.00 -17.20 6.94
N TRP A 201 2.41 -16.04 6.66
CA TRP A 201 2.72 -15.23 5.49
C TRP A 201 3.44 -13.95 5.94
N LYS A 202 4.41 -13.52 5.13
CA LYS A 202 5.21 -12.33 5.38
C LYS A 202 5.31 -11.53 4.09
N CYS A 203 5.22 -10.21 4.20
CA CYS A 203 5.57 -9.30 3.13
C CYS A 203 6.50 -8.18 3.61
N ARG A 204 6.91 -7.33 2.67
CA ARG A 204 7.77 -6.18 2.95
C ARG A 204 7.43 -5.05 2.00
N GLN A 205 7.36 -3.83 2.54
CA GLN A 205 7.32 -2.59 1.78
C GLN A 205 8.46 -1.68 2.24
N GLU A 206 9.15 -1.05 1.30
CA GLU A 206 9.98 0.12 1.55
C GLU A 206 9.40 1.32 0.80
N LEU A 207 9.32 2.44 1.50
CA LEU A 207 9.06 3.74 0.90
C LEU A 207 10.28 4.61 1.16
N SER A 208 10.92 5.09 0.10
CA SER A 208 12.08 5.97 0.21
C SER A 208 11.91 7.22 -0.65
N THR A 209 12.60 8.29 -0.30
CA THR A 209 12.63 9.52 -1.09
C THR A 209 14.00 9.73 -1.72
N CYS A 210 14.01 10.16 -2.98
CA CYS A 210 15.21 10.57 -3.72
C CYS A 210 14.99 11.96 -4.32
N VAL A 211 16.05 12.76 -4.41
CA VAL A 211 16.03 14.04 -5.13
C VAL A 211 16.19 13.74 -6.63
N LEU A 212 15.36 14.36 -7.47
CA LEU A 212 15.30 14.12 -8.93
C LEU A 212 16.66 14.31 -9.63
N GLU A 213 17.58 15.09 -9.06
CA GLU A 213 18.94 15.31 -9.60
C GLU A 213 19.85 14.07 -9.59
N LEU A 214 19.43 12.94 -8.98
CA LEU A 214 20.26 11.73 -8.83
C LEU A 214 19.77 10.51 -9.63
N LEU A 215 18.71 10.62 -10.43
CA LEU A 215 18.29 9.55 -11.34
C LEU A 215 18.93 9.72 -12.73
N GLN A 216 20.27 9.79 -12.77
CA GLN A 216 20.97 9.38 -13.99
C GLN A 216 20.89 7.85 -14.04
N TRP A 217 20.14 7.35 -15.02
CA TRP A 217 20.21 5.94 -15.40
C TRP A 217 21.68 5.63 -15.72
N THR A 218 22.36 4.90 -14.85
CA THR A 218 23.56 4.16 -15.26
C THR A 218 23.08 3.07 -16.21
N VAL A 219 23.00 3.41 -17.48
CA VAL A 219 22.96 2.43 -18.57
C VAL A 219 24.30 1.69 -18.47
N GLY A 220 24.25 0.49 -17.89
CA GLY A 220 25.39 -0.41 -17.85
C GLY A 220 25.88 -0.67 -19.27
N SER A 221 26.97 0.00 -19.63
CA SER A 221 27.74 -0.28 -20.83
C SER A 221 28.96 -1.08 -20.37
N SER A 222 28.88 -2.41 -20.45
CA SER A 222 30.00 -3.36 -20.51
C SER A 222 29.44 -4.75 -20.79
#